data_AF-A0A6J1FDP3-F1
#
_entry.id   AF-A0A6J1FDP3-F1
#
_cell.length_a   1.000
_cell.length_b   1.000
_cell.length_c   1.000
_cell.angle_alpha   90.00
_cell.angle_beta   90.00
_cell.angle_gamma   90.00
#
_symmetry.space_group_name_H-M   'P 1'
#
loop_
_entity.id
_entity.type
_entity.pdbx_description
1 polymer ?
#
loop_
_entity_poly.entity_id
_entity_poly.type
_entity_poly.pdbx_seq_one_letter_code
_entity_poly.pdbx_strand_id
1 'polypeptide(L)'
;MDYRAFKVNVTCVEGIEGVLSFVNFFHKSKVYAAVSITGDLLANQETPLAKYFGENPVWNWPMKFYLKESKLQENALTLRIQLRRKRIFGGDEYIAEALVPLKNLFDGNKNVMDENYCSSWLLSPSGGRRGFVYFSYYFSRTYAATAESDGNSIVAPLSAWDC
;
A
#
# COMPACT_ATOMS: atom_id res chain seq x y z
N MET A 1 -6.89 23.26 -4.08
CA MET A 1 -6.26 22.01 -4.55
C MET A 1 -7.10 20.87 -4.01
N ASP A 2 -7.63 20.03 -4.88
CA ASP A 2 -8.54 18.97 -4.46
C ASP A 2 -7.78 17.69 -4.15
N TYR A 3 -8.14 17.08 -3.04
CA TYR A 3 -7.54 15.83 -2.58
C TYR A 3 -8.61 14.77 -2.41
N ARG A 4 -8.22 13.52 -2.63
CA ARG A 4 -9.06 12.36 -2.41
C ARG A 4 -8.38 11.41 -1.44
N ALA A 5 -9.13 10.90 -0.47
CA ALA A 5 -8.60 9.84 0.38
C ALA A 5 -8.64 8.51 -0.37
N PHE A 6 -7.50 7.84 -0.41
CA PHE A 6 -7.36 6.48 -0.88
C PHE A 6 -7.06 5.59 0.30
N LYS A 7 -7.98 4.67 0.60
CA LYS A 7 -7.78 3.64 1.60
C LYS A 7 -7.37 2.35 0.91
N VAL A 8 -6.35 1.70 1.44
CA VAL A 8 -5.88 0.40 0.97
C VAL A 8 -5.65 -0.49 2.17
N ASN A 9 -6.05 -1.75 2.07
CA ASN A 9 -5.83 -2.75 3.11
C ASN A 9 -5.09 -3.93 2.49
N VAL A 10 -3.82 -4.10 2.86
CA VAL A 10 -3.00 -5.22 2.39
C VAL A 10 -3.39 -6.46 3.18
N THR A 11 -3.98 -7.45 2.50
CA THR A 11 -4.57 -8.62 3.17
C THR A 11 -3.55 -9.72 3.33
N CYS A 12 -3.09 -10.30 2.22
CA CYS A 12 -2.15 -11.42 2.22
C CYS A 12 -1.32 -11.48 0.94
N VAL A 13 -0.32 -12.36 0.96
CA VAL A 13 0.48 -12.73 -0.21
C VAL A 13 0.47 -14.24 -0.38
N GLU A 14 0.44 -14.68 -1.62
CA GLU A 14 0.45 -16.10 -2.00
C GLU A 14 1.55 -16.39 -3.03
N GLY A 15 2.06 -17.63 -3.04
CA GLY A 15 2.97 -18.12 -4.08
C GLY A 15 4.43 -17.70 -3.92
N ILE A 16 4.82 -17.13 -2.77
CA ILE A 16 6.21 -16.71 -2.45
C ILE A 16 7.07 -17.84 -1.84
N GLU A 17 6.69 -19.09 -2.08
CA GLU A 17 7.40 -20.29 -1.61
C GLU A 17 8.86 -20.27 -2.07
N GLY A 18 9.78 -20.76 -1.23
CA GLY A 18 11.21 -20.77 -1.54
C GLY A 18 11.94 -19.42 -1.39
N VAL A 19 11.24 -18.28 -1.35
CA VAL A 19 11.86 -16.96 -1.05
C VAL A 19 12.02 -16.74 0.45
N LEU A 20 11.06 -17.27 1.22
CA LEU A 20 11.05 -17.24 2.68
C LEU A 20 11.77 -18.43 3.34
N SER A 21 12.22 -19.39 2.53
CA SER A 21 12.99 -20.56 2.95
C SER A 21 14.44 -20.34 2.61
N PHE A 22 15.35 -20.31 3.59
CA PHE A 22 16.60 -21.07 3.40
C PHE A 22 17.41 -21.34 4.68
N VAL A 23 17.20 -20.72 5.85
CA VAL A 23 18.19 -20.95 6.94
C VAL A 23 17.77 -20.92 8.40
N ASN A 24 16.49 -20.86 8.77
CA ASN A 24 16.00 -21.46 10.03
C ASN A 24 14.52 -21.16 10.25
N PHE A 25 13.83 -22.17 10.77
CA PHE A 25 12.46 -22.12 11.27
C PHE A 25 12.19 -20.95 12.26
N PHE A 26 13.24 -20.35 12.83
CA PHE A 26 13.21 -19.17 13.71
C PHE A 26 12.98 -17.82 13.01
N HIS A 27 13.06 -17.73 11.67
CA HIS A 27 13.00 -16.47 10.92
C HIS A 27 11.76 -16.28 10.02
N LYS A 28 10.81 -17.23 10.03
CA LYS A 28 9.58 -17.13 9.23
C LYS A 28 8.76 -15.87 9.56
N SER A 29 8.86 -15.32 10.77
CA SER A 29 7.94 -14.31 11.31
C SER A 29 8.33 -12.82 11.12
N LYS A 30 9.22 -12.49 10.19
CA LYS A 30 9.79 -11.12 10.06
C LYS A 30 9.43 -10.37 8.78
N VAL A 31 8.40 -10.80 8.07
CA VAL A 31 7.98 -10.16 6.80
C VAL A 31 6.97 -9.06 7.07
N TYR A 32 7.11 -7.92 6.39
CA TYR A 32 6.16 -6.81 6.42
C TYR A 32 6.03 -6.18 5.04
N ALA A 33 4.95 -5.43 4.82
CA ALA A 33 4.73 -4.69 3.59
C ALA A 33 4.94 -3.18 3.84
N ALA A 34 5.78 -2.55 3.02
CA ALA A 34 5.91 -1.10 2.94
C ALA A 34 5.09 -0.60 1.74
N VAL A 35 4.11 0.26 2.00
CA VAL A 35 3.17 0.77 1.01
C VAL A 35 3.42 2.26 0.81
N SER A 36 3.61 2.65 -0.44
CA SER A 36 3.84 4.04 -0.82
C SER A 36 3.12 4.39 -2.12
N ILE A 37 2.88 5.68 -2.33
CA ILE A 37 2.34 6.20 -3.59
C ILE A 37 3.47 6.94 -4.32
N THR A 38 3.91 6.37 -5.44
CA THR A 38 4.88 7.02 -6.33
C THR A 38 4.15 8.05 -7.19
N GLY A 39 4.78 9.20 -7.42
CA GLY A 39 4.24 10.30 -8.23
C GLY A 39 3.60 11.41 -7.42
N ASP A 40 3.46 11.27 -6.09
CA ASP A 40 3.15 12.36 -5.18
C ASP A 40 4.15 12.47 -4.03
N LEU A 41 3.86 13.31 -3.03
CA LEU A 41 4.58 13.30 -1.76
C LEU A 41 4.66 11.86 -1.27
N LEU A 42 5.89 11.35 -1.09
CA LEU A 42 6.18 9.98 -0.67
C LEU A 42 5.74 9.77 0.78
N ALA A 43 4.44 9.60 1.00
CA ALA A 43 3.92 9.02 2.21
C ALA A 43 4.20 7.51 2.14
N ASN A 44 5.07 7.02 3.02
CA ASN A 44 5.35 5.60 3.19
C ASN A 44 4.70 5.13 4.50
N GLN A 45 3.93 4.05 4.43
CA GLN A 45 3.32 3.40 5.59
C GLN A 45 3.71 1.93 5.60
N GLU A 46 3.98 1.38 6.78
CA GLU A 46 4.42 -0.01 6.92
C GLU A 46 3.36 -0.80 7.70
N THR A 47 3.16 -2.06 7.31
CA THR A 47 2.37 -2.99 8.11
C THR A 47 3.16 -3.43 9.33
N PRO A 48 2.48 -3.94 10.37
CA PRO A 48 3.11 -4.81 11.34
C PRO A 48 3.77 -6.03 10.67
N LEU A 49 4.53 -6.79 11.45
CA LEU A 49 5.03 -8.09 10.98
C LEU A 49 3.85 -9.04 10.68
N ALA A 50 4.01 -9.84 9.63
CA ALA A 50 3.00 -10.76 9.14
C ALA A 50 2.66 -11.82 10.17
N LYS A 51 1.36 -12.12 10.28
CA LYS A 51 0.90 -13.42 10.77
C LYS A 51 0.97 -14.41 9.61
N TYR A 52 1.00 -15.70 9.90
CA TYR A 52 1.09 -16.74 8.88
C TYR A 52 -0.13 -17.65 8.92
N PHE A 53 -0.71 -17.89 7.74
CA PHE A 53 -1.70 -18.95 7.52
C PHE A 53 -1.08 -19.94 6.53
N GLY A 54 -0.60 -21.07 7.05
CA GLY A 54 0.29 -21.96 6.28
C GLY A 54 1.62 -21.26 5.97
N GLU A 55 1.97 -21.17 4.68
CA GLU A 55 3.19 -20.47 4.21
C GLU A 55 2.94 -19.01 3.82
N ASN A 56 1.68 -18.59 3.80
CA ASN A 56 1.26 -17.29 3.29
C ASN A 56 1.27 -16.25 4.42
N PRO A 57 1.99 -15.12 4.26
CA PRO A 57 1.92 -14.01 5.20
C PRO A 57 0.60 -13.25 5.03
N VAL A 58 0.01 -12.88 6.16
CA VAL A 58 -1.29 -12.21 6.29
C VAL A 58 -1.13 -11.04 7.26
N TRP A 59 -1.63 -9.87 6.86
CA TRP A 59 -1.61 -8.65 7.66
C TRP A 59 -3.01 -8.14 7.99
N ASN A 60 -3.87 -8.02 6.98
CA ASN A 60 -5.17 -7.33 7.08
C ASN A 60 -5.01 -5.95 7.75
N TRP A 61 -4.08 -5.15 7.20
CA TRP A 61 -3.74 -3.85 7.75
C TRP A 61 -4.21 -2.69 6.86
N PRO A 62 -5.21 -1.92 7.30
CA PRO A 62 -5.70 -0.76 6.55
C PRO A 62 -4.76 0.43 6.70
N MET A 63 -4.56 1.14 5.58
CA MET A 63 -3.76 2.35 5.45
C MET A 63 -4.57 3.40 4.69
N LYS A 64 -4.30 4.68 4.97
CA LYS A 64 -4.97 5.80 4.32
C LYS A 64 -3.94 6.77 3.74
N PHE A 65 -4.10 7.11 2.48
CA PHE A 65 -3.31 8.10 1.76
C PHE A 65 -4.21 9.22 1.26
N TYR A 66 -3.64 10.42 1.07
CA TYR A 66 -4.31 11.54 0.44
C TYR A 66 -3.66 11.79 -0.91
N LEU A 67 -4.43 11.64 -1.98
CA LEU A 67 -3.98 11.77 -3.35
C LEU A 67 -4.40 13.13 -3.91
N LYS A 68 -3.52 13.82 -4.61
CA LYS A 68 -3.93 14.96 -5.45
C LYS A 68 -4.84 14.47 -6.58
N GLU A 69 -6.04 15.03 -6.68
CA GLU A 69 -7.02 14.59 -7.69
C GLU A 69 -6.49 14.77 -9.11
N SER A 70 -5.80 15.89 -9.40
CA SER A 70 -5.22 16.14 -10.73
C SER A 70 -4.25 15.03 -11.16
N LYS A 71 -3.32 14.65 -10.29
CA LYS A 71 -2.35 13.58 -10.57
C LYS A 71 -3.00 12.21 -10.73
N LEU A 72 -4.07 11.95 -9.98
CA LEU A 72 -4.85 10.73 -10.13
C LEU A 72 -5.47 10.67 -11.54
N GLN A 73 -6.11 11.76 -11.98
CA GLN A 73 -6.74 11.85 -13.30
C GLN A 73 -5.72 11.77 -14.46
N GLU A 74 -4.52 12.33 -14.28
CA GLU A 74 -3.40 12.27 -15.24
C GLU A 74 -2.69 10.91 -15.31
N ASN A 75 -3.13 9.91 -14.54
CA ASN A 75 -2.45 8.61 -14.41
C ASN A 75 -0.98 8.74 -13.94
N ALA A 76 -0.69 9.78 -13.15
CA ALA A 76 0.65 10.05 -12.64
C ALA A 76 0.94 9.37 -11.30
N LEU A 77 -0.03 8.62 -10.74
CA LEU A 77 0.09 7.99 -9.43
C LEU A 77 0.13 6.46 -9.53
N THR A 78 1.12 5.86 -8.88
CA THR A 78 1.28 4.40 -8.80
C THR A 78 1.35 3.96 -7.34
N LEU A 79 0.48 3.02 -6.97
CA LEU A 79 0.58 2.29 -5.71
C LEU A 79 1.74 1.31 -5.79
N ARG A 80 2.69 1.45 -4.86
CA ARG A 80 3.82 0.55 -4.69
C ARG A 80 3.69 -0.19 -3.38
N ILE A 81 3.53 -1.51 -3.46
CA ILE A 81 3.52 -2.41 -2.29
C ILE A 81 4.81 -3.21 -2.33
N GLN A 82 5.71 -2.93 -1.39
CA GLN A 82 6.99 -3.62 -1.29
C GLN A 82 6.96 -4.62 -0.15
N LEU A 83 7.31 -5.87 -0.45
CA LEU A 83 7.52 -6.90 0.54
C LEU A 83 8.97 -6.83 1.06
N ARG A 84 9.12 -6.71 2.38
CA ARG A 84 10.40 -6.64 3.06
C ARG A 84 10.49 -7.64 4.18
N ARG A 85 11.72 -8.07 4.48
CA ARG A 85 12.04 -8.92 5.63
C ARG A 85 12.94 -8.19 6.58
N LYS A 86 12.49 -8.09 7.84
CA LYS A 86 13.28 -7.55 8.93
C LYS A 86 14.43 -8.49 9.28
N ARG A 87 15.65 -8.00 9.18
CA ARG A 87 16.86 -8.75 9.57
C ARG A 87 17.37 -8.26 10.92
N ILE A 88 18.04 -9.14 11.65
CA ILE A 88 18.66 -8.77 12.96
C ILE A 88 19.89 -7.88 12.71
N PHE A 89 20.62 -8.17 11.65
CA PHE A 89 21.81 -7.43 11.22
C PHE A 89 21.75 -7.18 9.71
N GLY A 90 22.26 -6.03 9.27
CA GLY A 90 22.47 -5.76 7.83
C GLY A 90 21.26 -5.19 7.06
N GLY A 91 20.42 -4.38 7.70
CA GLY A 91 19.29 -3.70 7.06
C GLY A 91 18.16 -4.65 6.63
N ASP A 92 17.00 -4.08 6.36
CA ASP A 92 15.84 -4.87 5.95
C ASP A 92 15.98 -5.32 4.50
N GLU A 93 15.70 -6.60 4.25
CA GLU A 93 15.84 -7.22 2.94
C GLU A 93 14.63 -6.93 2.09
N TYR A 94 14.87 -6.38 0.91
CA TYR A 94 13.86 -6.25 -0.12
C TYR A 94 13.62 -7.61 -0.81
N ILE A 95 12.37 -8.05 -0.86
CA ILE A 95 11.98 -9.35 -1.42
C ILE A 95 11.40 -9.18 -2.83
N ALA A 96 10.32 -8.41 -2.93
CA ALA A 96 9.54 -8.23 -4.14
C ALA A 96 8.64 -7.00 -4.01
N GLU A 97 8.06 -6.54 -5.12
CA GLU A 97 7.07 -5.47 -5.10
C GLU A 97 5.97 -5.66 -6.13
N ALA A 98 4.84 -5.03 -5.87
CA ALA A 98 3.78 -4.81 -6.82
C ALA A 98 3.69 -3.31 -7.14
N LEU A 99 3.57 -3.00 -8.43
CA LEU A 99 3.34 -1.64 -8.93
C LEU A 99 1.97 -1.63 -9.61
N VAL A 100 1.05 -0.83 -9.10
CA VAL A 100 -0.34 -0.76 -9.57
C VAL A 100 -0.70 0.70 -9.88
N PRO A 101 -0.95 1.06 -11.16
CA PRO A 101 -1.43 2.39 -11.50
C PRO A 101 -2.77 2.67 -10.82
N LEU A 102 -2.86 3.77 -10.06
CA LEU A 102 -4.08 4.08 -9.31
C LEU A 102 -5.24 4.46 -10.21
N LYS A 103 -4.97 5.02 -11.41
CA LYS A 103 -6.02 5.35 -12.39
C LYS A 103 -6.80 4.10 -12.83
N ASN A 104 -6.11 2.97 -13.02
CA ASN A 104 -6.77 1.72 -13.39
C ASN A 104 -7.73 1.24 -12.30
N LEU A 105 -7.31 1.34 -11.02
CA LEU A 105 -8.16 1.00 -9.88
C LEU A 105 -9.34 1.96 -9.73
N PHE A 106 -9.12 3.24 -10.03
CA PHE A 106 -10.13 4.29 -9.97
C PHE A 106 -11.20 4.13 -11.06
N ASP A 107 -10.79 3.91 -12.31
CA ASP A 107 -11.71 3.75 -13.45
C ASP A 107 -12.47 2.42 -13.41
N GLY A 108 -11.81 1.37 -12.88
CA GLY A 108 -12.42 0.07 -12.67
C GLY A 108 -13.38 0.03 -11.49
N ASN A 109 -13.43 1.08 -10.66
CA ASN A 109 -14.29 1.14 -9.49
C ASN A 109 -15.75 1.38 -9.89
N LYS A 110 -16.49 0.28 -10.09
CA LYS A 110 -17.90 0.33 -10.51
C LYS A 110 -18.84 0.83 -9.42
N ASN A 111 -18.46 0.72 -8.14
CA ASN A 111 -19.23 1.20 -6.99
C ASN A 111 -18.33 2.03 -6.06
N VAL A 112 -18.38 3.35 -6.21
CA VAL A 112 -17.62 4.32 -5.41
C VAL A 112 -17.88 4.20 -3.89
N MET A 113 -18.93 3.49 -3.47
CA MET A 113 -19.31 3.31 -2.07
C MET A 113 -18.84 1.98 -1.45
N ASP A 114 -18.39 1.01 -2.24
CA ASP A 114 -18.03 -0.33 -1.75
C ASP A 114 -16.51 -0.54 -1.67
N GLU A 115 -16.10 -1.44 -0.77
CA GLU A 115 -14.73 -1.93 -0.71
C GLU A 115 -14.46 -2.86 -1.91
N ASN A 116 -13.47 -2.51 -2.72
CA ASN A 116 -13.10 -3.28 -3.90
C ASN A 116 -11.89 -4.18 -3.59
N TYR A 117 -11.81 -5.33 -4.24
CA TYR A 117 -10.70 -6.28 -4.08
C TYR A 117 -9.85 -6.34 -5.35
N CYS A 118 -8.54 -6.40 -5.17
CA CYS A 118 -7.58 -6.52 -6.25
C CYS A 118 -6.47 -7.52 -5.90
N SER A 119 -5.93 -8.16 -6.92
CA SER A 119 -4.73 -8.97 -6.84
C SER A 119 -3.72 -8.49 -7.87
N SER A 120 -2.45 -8.35 -7.47
CA SER A 120 -1.37 -7.96 -8.38
C SER A 120 -0.16 -8.86 -8.23
N TRP A 121 0.62 -8.98 -9.31
CA TRP A 121 1.85 -9.76 -9.31
C TRP A 121 2.92 -9.08 -8.47
N LEU A 122 3.60 -9.88 -7.65
CA LEU A 122 4.84 -9.50 -7.00
C LEU A 122 6.02 -9.85 -7.90
N LEU A 123 6.83 -8.84 -8.20
CA LEU A 123 8.03 -8.96 -9.01
C LEU A 123 9.27 -8.89 -8.12
N SER A 124 10.23 -9.79 -8.33
CA SER A 124 11.54 -9.71 -7.71
C SER A 124 12.32 -8.51 -8.24
N PRO A 125 13.41 -8.09 -7.55
CA PRO A 125 14.33 -7.10 -8.12
C PRO A 125 14.94 -7.51 -9.48
N SER A 126 14.99 -8.80 -9.79
CA SER A 126 15.41 -9.32 -11.10
C SER A 126 14.29 -9.40 -12.15
N GLY A 127 13.07 -8.94 -11.82
CA GLY A 127 11.90 -8.96 -12.72
C GLY A 127 11.16 -10.30 -12.79
N GLY A 128 11.59 -11.31 -12.04
CA GLY A 128 10.93 -12.60 -11.97
C GLY A 128 9.64 -12.53 -11.15
N ARG A 129 8.59 -13.23 -11.58
CA ARG A 129 7.34 -13.33 -10.81
C ARG A 129 7.58 -14.17 -9.55
N ARG A 130 7.22 -13.61 -8.39
CA ARG A 130 7.38 -14.24 -7.07
C ARG A 130 6.08 -14.67 -6.43
N GLY A 131 4.93 -14.27 -6.96
CA GLY A 131 3.62 -14.58 -6.37
C GLY A 131 2.63 -13.45 -6.57
N PHE A 132 1.58 -13.42 -5.76
CA PHE A 132 0.54 -12.40 -5.79
C PHE A 132 0.40 -11.71 -4.45
N VAL A 133 0.12 -10.41 -4.49
CA VAL A 133 -0.39 -9.67 -3.35
C VAL A 133 -1.89 -9.43 -3.53
N TYR A 134 -2.64 -9.70 -2.48
CA TYR A 134 -4.06 -9.39 -2.37
C TYR A 134 -4.23 -8.16 -1.49
N PHE A 135 -5.10 -7.26 -1.93
CA PHE A 135 -5.46 -6.08 -1.15
C PHE A 135 -6.86 -5.62 -1.51
N SER A 136 -7.51 -4.98 -0.54
CA SER A 136 -8.72 -4.23 -0.81
C SER A 136 -8.44 -2.74 -0.85
N TYR A 137 -9.32 -1.99 -1.52
CA TYR A 137 -9.16 -0.56 -1.68
C TYR A 137 -10.49 0.17 -1.78
N TYR A 138 -10.43 1.46 -1.47
CA TYR A 138 -11.57 2.37 -1.49
C TYR A 138 -11.10 3.80 -1.80
N PHE A 139 -11.84 4.50 -2.67
CA PHE A 139 -11.62 5.90 -2.99
C PHE A 139 -12.77 6.74 -2.43
N SER A 140 -12.47 7.71 -1.57
CA SER A 140 -13.49 8.63 -1.03
C SER A 140 -14.00 9.58 -2.10
N ARG A 141 -15.00 10.39 -1.76
CA ARG A 141 -15.30 11.62 -2.51
C ARG A 141 -14.11 12.59 -2.43
N THR A 142 -14.01 13.49 -3.39
CA THR A 142 -13.04 14.60 -3.35
C THR A 142 -13.38 15.54 -2.20
N TYR A 143 -12.34 16.00 -1.52
CA TYR A 143 -12.40 17.13 -0.61
C TYR A 143 -11.82 18.32 -1.35
N ALA A 144 -12.65 19.35 -1.55
CA ALA A 144 -12.10 20.66 -1.86
C ALA A 144 -11.30 21.12 -0.64
N ALA A 145 -10.09 21.64 -0.84
CA ALA A 145 -9.44 22.44 0.19
C ALA A 145 -10.29 23.71 0.37
N THR A 146 -11.35 23.63 1.17
CA THR A 146 -12.16 24.79 1.51
C THR A 146 -11.35 25.66 2.46
N ALA A 147 -11.12 26.91 2.05
CA ALA A 147 -10.98 28.01 2.98
C ALA A 147 -12.14 27.94 4.00
N GLU A 148 -11.82 28.35 5.22
CA GLU A 148 -12.54 28.27 6.49
C GLU A 148 -14.10 28.23 6.49
N SER A 149 -14.60 27.63 7.58
CA SER A 149 -15.99 27.47 8.04
C SER A 149 -16.75 26.31 7.35
N ASP A 150 -17.27 25.29 8.04
CA ASP A 150 -18.01 25.35 9.29
C ASP A 150 -17.93 24.00 10.06
N GLY A 151 -17.61 24.10 11.35
CA GLY A 151 -18.22 23.34 12.44
C GLY A 151 -18.23 21.80 12.56
N ASN A 152 -17.59 20.96 11.72
CA ASN A 152 -17.50 19.51 12.07
C ASN A 152 -16.40 18.67 11.38
N SER A 153 -15.27 19.25 11.01
CA SER A 153 -14.28 18.57 10.16
C SER A 153 -13.16 17.90 10.97
N ILE A 154 -13.01 16.58 10.80
CA ILE A 154 -11.77 15.86 11.17
C ILE A 154 -10.65 16.39 10.26
N VAL A 155 -9.83 17.27 10.84
CA VAL A 155 -8.74 17.99 10.16
C VAL A 155 -7.65 17.00 9.75
N ALA A 156 -7.20 17.07 8.49
CA ALA A 156 -5.97 16.39 8.07
C ALA A 156 -4.77 16.94 8.85
N PRO A 157 -3.75 16.15 9.22
CA PRO A 157 -2.64 16.69 9.98
C PRO A 157 -1.95 17.79 9.16
N LEU A 158 -1.96 19.01 9.69
CA LEU A 158 -1.11 20.08 9.22
C LEU A 158 0.33 19.54 9.18
N SER A 159 0.97 19.66 8.02
CA SER A 159 2.38 19.36 7.83
C SER A 159 3.20 20.20 8.81
N ALA A 160 3.68 19.55 9.86
CA ALA A 160 4.47 20.19 10.90
C ALA A 160 5.94 20.30 10.45
N TRP A 161 6.26 21.21 9.52
CA TRP A 161 7.62 21.75 9.35
C TRP A 161 7.56 23.16 8.77
N ASP A 162 7.30 24.13 9.65
CA ASP A 162 7.77 25.51 9.52
C ASP A 162 8.14 25.97 10.93
N CYS A 163 9.41 25.77 11.30
CA CYS A 163 10.23 26.51 12.28
C CYS A 163 11.64 25.91 12.28
#